data_AF-H3DFY2-F1
#
_entry.id   AF-H3DFY2-F1
#
_cell.length_a   1.000
_cell.length_b   1.000
_cell.length_c   1.000
_cell.angle_alpha   90.00
_cell.angle_beta   90.00
_cell.angle_gamma   90.00
#
_symmetry.space_group_name_H-M   'P 1'
#
loop_
_entity.id
_entity.type
_entity.pdbx_description
1 polymer ?
#
loop_
_entity_poly.entity_id
_entity_poly.type
_entity_poly.pdbx_seq_one_letter_code
_entity_poly.pdbx_strand_id
1 'polypeptide(L)'
;MAAKSDGRGVVTGFAQLHNLDEVVGTGEDDARNGSSFHICHCCNTSSCYWGCRSACLHYLRAKGKGEGKETARPTPEERLWLDCLWIVLALLVFFWDVGTDLWLAVDYYHKQDFLWSGLTLFFVLVPSVLVQILSFRWFVQDYTGGGLGSVEGLSSRRAAASLQRDKCCRLSVWIWQTVIHIFQLGQVWRYIRTMYLGIQSHRQKENQRRFYWAMMYEYADVNMLRLLETFLESAPQLVLQLCIMIQSNKAEWLQCVSALSSLLSLAWVLASYHKLLRDSRDDKKSMSYRGALVHLFWRLFTISSRVLSLALFASVFHIYFGIFVVLHWCAMAFWVIHGGTDFCMSKWEEVLFNMVVGVVYVFCWFNVREGRTRYRMVAYYVVVLLENVILTSLWYAYRDPATTDAYASLALC
;
A
#
# COMPACT_ATOMS: atom_id res chain seq x y z
N MET A 1 43.57 -24.12 44.38
CA MET A 1 44.48 -23.06 43.92
C MET A 1 43.90 -22.44 42.66
N ALA A 2 43.70 -21.10 42.68
CA ALA A 2 43.46 -20.11 41.60
C ALA A 2 42.71 -20.54 40.31
N ALA A 3 41.54 -20.01 39.93
CA ALA A 3 41.10 -18.63 39.61
C ALA A 3 41.41 -18.12 38.18
N LYS A 4 40.36 -17.94 37.36
CA LYS A 4 40.14 -16.95 36.26
C LYS A 4 38.68 -17.14 35.75
N SER A 5 37.66 -16.28 35.88
CA SER A 5 37.43 -14.87 35.44
C SER A 5 37.69 -14.70 33.93
N ASP A 6 36.81 -14.24 33.02
CA ASP A 6 35.48 -13.58 32.98
C ASP A 6 34.74 -14.10 31.71
N GLY A 7 33.42 -14.08 31.57
CA GLY A 7 32.67 -12.88 31.19
C GLY A 7 31.46 -13.25 30.32
N ARG A 8 30.31 -12.69 30.67
CA ARG A 8 28.98 -12.92 30.12
C ARG A 8 28.85 -12.29 28.71
N GLY A 9 28.25 -12.99 27.74
CA GLY A 9 27.93 -12.47 26.41
C GLY A 9 26.81 -13.25 25.74
N VAL A 10 25.64 -12.62 25.64
CA VAL A 10 24.41 -13.11 25.02
C VAL A 10 24.65 -13.47 23.55
N VAL A 11 24.41 -14.74 23.17
CA VAL A 11 24.46 -15.19 21.77
C VAL A 11 23.05 -15.13 21.19
N THR A 12 22.82 -14.12 20.37
CA THR A 12 21.68 -13.99 19.45
C THR A 12 21.78 -15.06 18.35
N GLY A 13 20.73 -15.87 18.20
CA GLY A 13 20.64 -16.95 17.23
C GLY A 13 20.67 -16.44 15.78
N PHE A 14 21.66 -16.93 15.03
CA PHE A 14 21.73 -16.83 13.58
C PHE A 14 21.25 -18.15 12.97
N ALA A 15 20.28 -18.06 12.05
CA ALA A 15 19.79 -19.18 11.27
C ALA A 15 20.92 -19.83 10.47
N GLN A 16 21.12 -21.14 10.67
CA GLN A 16 22.01 -21.97 9.87
C GLN A 16 21.49 -22.06 8.43
N LEU A 17 22.31 -21.60 7.48
CA LEU A 17 22.19 -21.92 6.06
C LEU A 17 22.41 -23.43 5.89
N HIS A 18 21.37 -24.14 5.50
CA HIS A 18 21.48 -25.52 5.04
C HIS A 18 22.12 -25.51 3.64
N ASN A 19 23.21 -26.26 3.47
CA ASN A 19 23.82 -26.55 2.18
C ASN A 19 22.79 -27.23 1.26
N LEU A 20 22.74 -26.79 0.00
CA LEU A 20 21.93 -27.39 -1.06
C LEU A 20 22.71 -27.32 -2.38
N ASP A 21 23.87 -27.97 -2.39
CA ASP A 21 24.43 -28.58 -3.59
C ASP A 21 23.97 -30.05 -3.61
N GLU A 22 23.67 -30.56 -4.80
CA GLU A 22 23.01 -31.86 -5.11
C GLU A 22 21.48 -31.82 -5.07
N VAL A 23 20.84 -31.56 -6.21
CA VAL A 23 20.08 -32.57 -7.00
C VAL A 23 19.88 -32.01 -8.41
N VAL A 24 20.66 -32.54 -9.34
CA VAL A 24 20.29 -32.63 -10.76
C VAL A 24 19.30 -33.79 -10.87
N GLY A 25 18.11 -33.56 -11.40
CA GLY A 25 17.25 -34.68 -11.82
C GLY A 25 15.75 -34.40 -11.82
N THR A 26 15.18 -34.49 -13.02
CA THR A 26 13.80 -34.86 -13.37
C THR A 26 12.68 -33.89 -12.96
N GLY A 27 12.08 -33.30 -13.99
CA GLY A 27 10.96 -32.38 -13.85
C GLY A 27 9.63 -33.06 -13.61
N GLU A 28 8.69 -32.22 -13.17
CA GLU A 28 7.27 -32.30 -13.51
C GLU A 28 6.70 -30.89 -13.34
N ASP A 29 5.98 -30.44 -14.36
CA ASP A 29 5.29 -29.16 -14.44
C ASP A 29 4.28 -29.02 -13.30
N ASP A 30 4.46 -28.02 -12.43
CA ASP A 30 3.39 -27.59 -11.53
C ASP A 30 3.26 -26.06 -11.56
N ALA A 31 2.64 -25.59 -12.65
CA ALA A 31 2.29 -24.20 -12.88
C ALA A 31 1.26 -23.71 -11.87
N ARG A 32 1.71 -23.32 -10.66
CA ARG A 32 0.90 -22.69 -9.63
C ARG A 32 0.47 -21.28 -10.07
N ASN A 33 -0.70 -21.20 -10.69
CA ASN A 33 -1.42 -19.98 -11.03
C ASN A 33 -2.02 -19.29 -9.78
N GLY A 34 -1.16 -18.77 -8.90
CA GLY A 34 -1.54 -17.83 -7.82
C GLY A 34 -1.51 -16.37 -8.29
N SER A 35 -2.27 -15.49 -7.64
CA SER A 35 -2.39 -14.06 -7.97
C SER A 35 -2.09 -13.15 -6.77
N SER A 36 -1.13 -13.50 -5.92
CA SER A 36 -0.72 -12.65 -4.80
C SER A 36 0.77 -12.28 -4.87
N PHE A 37 1.14 -11.50 -3.86
CA PHE A 37 2.40 -10.84 -3.57
C PHE A 37 3.69 -11.45 -4.12
N HIS A 38 4.60 -10.55 -4.54
CA HIS A 38 5.98 -10.74 -5.01
C HIS A 38 6.67 -12.07 -4.65
N ILE A 39 7.04 -12.84 -5.67
CA ILE A 39 8.10 -13.85 -5.57
C ILE A 39 9.44 -13.09 -5.65
N CYS A 40 10.27 -13.12 -4.59
CA CYS A 40 11.68 -12.76 -4.78
C CYS A 40 12.37 -13.93 -5.48
N HIS A 41 12.74 -13.74 -6.75
CA HIS A 41 13.47 -14.73 -7.55
C HIS A 41 14.84 -15.12 -6.98
N CYS A 42 15.35 -14.43 -5.95
CA CYS A 42 16.60 -14.83 -5.27
C CYS A 42 16.34 -15.86 -4.16
N CYS A 43 15.13 -15.93 -3.63
CA CYS A 43 14.74 -16.85 -2.55
C CYS A 43 13.72 -17.93 -3.03
N ASN A 44 13.20 -17.85 -4.27
CA ASN A 44 12.14 -18.70 -4.87
C ASN A 44 10.99 -19.06 -3.90
N THR A 45 10.66 -18.13 -3.00
CA THR A 45 9.64 -18.28 -1.97
C THR A 45 8.70 -17.09 -2.02
N SER A 46 7.42 -17.32 -1.74
CA SER A 46 6.39 -16.29 -1.55
C SER A 46 6.52 -15.58 -0.18
N SER A 47 7.48 -15.99 0.65
CA SER A 47 7.44 -15.76 2.10
C SER A 47 8.22 -14.56 2.64
N CYS A 48 8.81 -13.66 1.83
CA CYS A 48 9.49 -12.49 2.42
C CYS A 48 9.78 -11.34 1.45
N TYR A 49 8.82 -10.42 1.29
CA TYR A 49 9.09 -9.10 0.71
C TYR A 49 10.02 -8.26 1.61
N TRP A 50 9.71 -8.23 2.90
CA TRP A 50 10.39 -7.43 3.91
C TRP A 50 11.79 -7.92 4.27
N GLY A 51 11.99 -9.24 4.24
CA GLY A 51 13.25 -9.89 4.63
C GLY A 51 14.24 -10.12 3.50
N CYS A 52 13.75 -10.43 2.31
CA CYS A 52 14.63 -10.79 1.19
C CYS A 52 15.05 -9.54 0.37
N ARG A 53 14.54 -8.32 0.64
CA ARG A 53 14.90 -7.07 -0.10
C ARG A 53 16.41 -6.82 -0.21
N SER A 54 17.16 -6.88 0.91
CA SER A 54 18.62 -6.70 0.90
C SER A 54 19.34 -7.88 0.25
N ALA A 55 18.93 -9.12 0.53
CA ALA A 55 19.51 -10.34 -0.04
C ALA A 55 19.30 -10.46 -1.57
N CYS A 56 18.10 -10.12 -2.06
CA CYS A 56 17.73 -10.09 -3.48
C CYS A 56 18.62 -9.07 -4.22
N LEU A 57 18.85 -7.90 -3.60
CA LEU A 57 19.71 -6.84 -4.13
C LEU A 57 21.19 -7.24 -4.15
N HIS A 58 21.67 -7.94 -3.12
CA HIS A 58 23.01 -8.54 -3.07
C HIS A 58 23.21 -9.65 -4.12
N TYR A 59 22.25 -10.56 -4.31
CA TYR A 59 22.32 -11.61 -5.33
C TYR A 59 22.36 -11.02 -6.74
N LEU A 60 21.58 -9.98 -7.04
CA LEU A 60 21.63 -9.27 -8.32
C LEU A 60 22.98 -8.54 -8.53
N ARG A 61 23.62 -8.07 -7.45
CA ARG A 61 24.98 -7.52 -7.52
C ARG A 61 25.99 -8.59 -7.94
N ALA A 62 25.85 -9.82 -7.44
CA ALA A 62 26.69 -10.97 -7.79
C ALA A 62 26.41 -11.47 -9.23
N LYS A 63 25.14 -11.58 -9.64
CA LYS A 63 24.75 -12.05 -10.98
C LYS A 63 25.07 -11.06 -12.10
N GLY A 64 25.11 -9.75 -11.80
CA GLY A 64 25.56 -8.72 -12.77
C GLY A 64 27.03 -8.82 -13.18
N LYS A 65 27.79 -9.80 -12.68
CA LYS A 65 29.14 -10.16 -13.16
C LYS A 65 29.15 -11.39 -14.09
N GLY A 66 28.02 -12.07 -14.29
CA GLY A 66 27.90 -13.24 -15.17
C GLY A 66 27.00 -12.94 -16.37
N GLU A 67 27.56 -13.10 -17.57
CA GLU A 67 26.85 -12.98 -18.84
C GLU A 67 25.61 -13.90 -18.88
N GLY A 68 24.43 -13.31 -19.09
CA GLY A 68 23.16 -14.03 -19.11
C GLY A 68 22.21 -13.45 -20.16
N LYS A 69 22.06 -14.22 -21.24
CA LYS A 69 21.26 -14.04 -22.46
C LYS A 69 19.94 -13.27 -22.28
N GLU A 70 19.77 -12.24 -23.11
CA GLU A 70 18.60 -11.37 -23.20
C GLU A 70 17.39 -12.10 -23.80
N THR A 71 16.24 -12.02 -23.12
CA THR A 71 14.92 -12.18 -23.74
C THR A 71 14.32 -10.80 -23.92
N ALA A 72 14.02 -10.46 -25.18
CA ALA A 72 13.55 -9.16 -25.64
C ALA A 72 12.32 -8.66 -24.86
N ARG A 73 12.50 -7.57 -24.11
CA ARG A 73 11.42 -6.73 -23.59
C ARG A 73 11.16 -5.58 -24.60
N PRO A 74 9.93 -5.04 -24.68
CA PRO A 74 9.62 -3.93 -25.59
C PRO A 74 10.49 -2.70 -25.27
N THR A 75 10.63 -1.81 -26.26
CA THR A 75 11.45 -0.59 -26.25
C THR A 75 11.46 0.11 -24.87
N PRO A 76 12.62 0.21 -24.20
CA PRO A 76 12.72 0.72 -22.82
C PRO A 76 12.27 2.17 -22.66
N GLU A 77 12.36 2.99 -23.71
CA GLU A 77 12.20 4.44 -23.63
C GLU A 77 10.71 4.87 -23.52
N GLU A 78 9.81 4.30 -24.32
CA GLU A 78 8.37 4.68 -24.30
C GLU A 78 7.68 4.24 -23.00
N ARG A 79 8.07 3.08 -22.45
CA ARG A 79 7.50 2.58 -21.20
C ARG A 79 7.90 3.45 -19.99
N LEU A 80 9.14 3.97 -19.96
CA LEU A 80 9.64 4.80 -18.87
C LEU A 80 8.95 6.17 -18.79
N TRP A 81 8.73 6.84 -19.92
CA TRP A 81 8.03 8.14 -19.92
C TRP A 81 6.59 8.00 -19.44
N LEU A 82 5.91 6.91 -19.82
CA LEU A 82 4.58 6.58 -19.34
C LEU A 82 4.59 6.26 -17.84
N ASP A 83 5.58 5.50 -17.35
CA ASP A 83 5.72 5.20 -15.93
C ASP A 83 6.00 6.49 -15.10
N CYS A 84 6.84 7.39 -15.61
CA CYS A 84 7.11 8.68 -14.98
C CYS A 84 5.88 9.59 -14.97
N LEU A 85 5.13 9.65 -16.08
CA LEU A 85 3.86 10.36 -16.16
C LEU A 85 2.85 9.79 -15.14
N TRP A 86 2.84 8.48 -14.96
CA TRP A 86 1.97 7.81 -13.99
C TRP A 86 2.31 8.14 -12.55
N ILE A 87 3.59 8.21 -12.23
CA ILE A 87 4.08 8.64 -10.91
C ILE A 87 3.69 10.09 -10.65
N VAL A 88 3.85 10.99 -11.64
CA VAL A 88 3.45 12.40 -11.52
C VAL A 88 1.94 12.52 -11.32
N LEU A 89 1.14 11.78 -12.09
CA LEU A 89 -0.31 11.80 -11.95
C LEU A 89 -0.75 11.28 -10.58
N ALA A 90 -0.12 10.20 -10.07
CA ALA A 90 -0.39 9.70 -8.72
C ALA A 90 -0.02 10.72 -7.63
N LEU A 91 1.06 11.50 -7.84
CA LEU A 91 1.44 12.58 -6.93
C LEU A 91 0.45 13.77 -6.98
N LEU A 92 -0.06 14.11 -8.15
CA LEU A 92 -1.10 15.14 -8.30
C LEU A 92 -2.40 14.73 -7.61
N VAL A 93 -2.82 13.47 -7.79
CA VAL A 93 -4.01 12.93 -7.11
C VAL A 93 -3.83 12.97 -5.59
N PHE A 94 -2.64 12.66 -5.07
CA PHE A 94 -2.35 12.80 -3.64
C PHE A 94 -2.56 14.22 -3.10
N PHE A 95 -1.95 15.22 -3.76
CA PHE A 95 -2.12 16.61 -3.34
C PHE A 95 -3.55 17.09 -3.48
N TRP A 96 -4.25 16.59 -4.48
CA TRP A 96 -5.67 16.86 -4.68
C TRP A 96 -6.50 16.31 -3.51
N ASP A 97 -6.35 15.02 -3.16
CA ASP A 97 -7.11 14.38 -2.08
C ASP A 97 -6.91 15.13 -0.74
N VAL A 98 -5.64 15.32 -0.34
CA VAL A 98 -5.29 16.06 0.89
C VAL A 98 -5.83 17.49 0.85
N GLY A 99 -5.72 18.16 -0.30
CA GLY A 99 -6.22 19.52 -0.48
C GLY A 99 -7.74 19.61 -0.34
N THR A 100 -8.49 18.70 -0.96
CA THR A 100 -9.96 18.66 -0.88
C THR A 100 -10.45 18.33 0.52
N ASP A 101 -9.78 17.42 1.22
CA ASP A 101 -10.17 17.04 2.59
C ASP A 101 -9.90 18.17 3.59
N LEU A 102 -8.77 18.88 3.46
CA LEU A 102 -8.49 20.06 4.27
C LEU A 102 -9.44 21.23 3.96
N TRP A 103 -9.77 21.44 2.67
CA TRP A 103 -10.73 22.46 2.28
C TRP A 103 -12.11 22.19 2.90
N LEU A 104 -12.58 20.94 2.86
CA LEU A 104 -13.85 20.55 3.51
C LEU A 104 -13.80 20.73 5.02
N ALA A 105 -12.70 20.35 5.69
CA ALA A 105 -12.54 20.56 7.12
C ALA A 105 -12.66 22.05 7.50
N VAL A 106 -12.08 22.93 6.69
CA VAL A 106 -12.14 24.40 6.87
C VAL A 106 -13.54 24.94 6.56
N ASP A 107 -14.21 24.45 5.52
CA ASP A 107 -15.59 24.82 5.20
C ASP A 107 -16.55 24.48 6.36
N TYR A 108 -16.44 23.27 6.92
CA TYR A 108 -17.23 22.87 8.10
C TYR A 108 -16.90 23.71 9.34
N TYR A 109 -15.63 24.09 9.52
CA TYR A 109 -15.22 24.98 10.62
C TYR A 109 -15.86 26.37 10.48
N HIS A 110 -15.87 26.95 9.27
CA HIS A 110 -16.53 28.23 9.01
C HIS A 110 -18.05 28.17 9.21
N LYS A 111 -18.68 27.04 8.89
CA LYS A 111 -20.10 26.77 9.12
C LYS A 111 -20.48 26.52 10.58
N GLN A 112 -19.51 26.58 11.52
CA GLN A 112 -19.68 26.28 12.96
C GLN A 112 -20.02 24.81 13.26
N ASP A 113 -19.81 23.93 12.28
CA ASP A 113 -20.05 22.49 12.39
C ASP A 113 -18.79 21.77 12.92
N PHE A 114 -18.41 22.08 14.16
CA PHE A 114 -17.14 21.64 14.75
C PHE A 114 -17.01 20.11 14.85
N LEU A 115 -18.11 19.39 15.02
CA LEU A 115 -18.10 17.92 15.07
C LEU A 115 -17.71 17.32 13.71
N TRP A 116 -18.31 17.81 12.62
CA TRP A 116 -18.00 17.35 11.27
C TRP A 116 -16.58 17.73 10.86
N SER A 117 -16.17 18.97 11.14
CA SER A 117 -14.79 19.42 10.94
C SER A 117 -13.78 18.54 11.71
N GLY A 118 -14.07 18.23 12.98
CA GLY A 118 -13.21 17.38 13.81
C GLY A 118 -13.11 15.94 13.32
N LEU A 119 -14.22 15.34 12.87
CA LEU A 119 -14.23 13.99 12.30
C LEU A 119 -13.46 13.93 10.98
N THR A 120 -13.69 14.90 10.09
CA THR A 120 -12.95 15.04 8.82
C THR A 120 -11.45 15.18 9.09
N LEU A 121 -11.04 16.03 10.04
CA LEU A 121 -9.64 16.20 10.38
C LEU A 121 -9.02 14.95 11.02
N PHE A 122 -9.79 14.20 11.82
CA PHE A 122 -9.34 12.94 12.41
C PHE A 122 -8.98 11.91 11.34
N PHE A 123 -9.84 11.74 10.32
CA PHE A 123 -9.58 10.81 9.21
C PHE A 123 -8.44 11.24 8.30
N VAL A 124 -8.08 12.54 8.28
CA VAL A 124 -6.89 13.02 7.56
C VAL A 124 -5.62 12.80 8.40
N LEU A 125 -5.63 13.20 9.68
CA LEU A 125 -4.41 13.21 10.50
C LEU A 125 -3.96 11.83 10.96
N VAL A 126 -4.87 10.96 11.38
CA VAL A 126 -4.49 9.64 11.96
C VAL A 126 -3.83 8.74 10.92
N PRO A 127 -4.42 8.53 9.72
CA PRO A 127 -3.78 7.75 8.66
C PRO A 127 -2.46 8.36 8.18
N SER A 128 -2.40 9.68 8.04
CA SER A 128 -1.18 10.41 7.65
C SER A 128 -0.03 10.10 8.63
N VAL A 129 -0.28 10.20 9.94
CA VAL A 129 0.71 9.84 10.98
C VAL A 129 1.11 8.35 10.90
N LEU A 130 0.15 7.44 10.75
CA LEU A 130 0.42 6.00 10.65
C LEU A 130 1.32 5.68 9.45
N VAL A 131 0.99 6.21 8.28
CA VAL A 131 1.77 6.02 7.04
C VAL A 131 3.15 6.65 7.18
N GLN A 132 3.25 7.78 7.88
CA GLN A 132 4.52 8.45 8.14
C GLN A 132 5.43 7.63 9.08
N ILE A 133 4.87 6.98 10.10
CA ILE A 133 5.57 6.05 10.99
C ILE A 133 6.08 4.83 10.20
N LEU A 134 5.22 4.21 9.37
CA LEU A 134 5.60 3.06 8.54
C LEU A 134 6.71 3.45 7.55
N SER A 135 6.58 4.59 6.88
CA SER A 135 7.61 5.13 5.99
C SER A 135 8.94 5.34 6.72
N PHE A 136 8.93 5.90 7.94
CA PHE A 136 10.15 6.11 8.72
C PHE A 136 10.80 4.77 9.05
N ARG A 137 10.00 3.80 9.51
CA ARG A 137 10.47 2.49 9.89
C ARG A 137 11.13 1.76 8.72
N TRP A 138 10.57 1.84 7.52
CA TRP A 138 11.20 1.24 6.33
C TRP A 138 12.50 1.94 5.97
N PHE A 139 12.57 3.27 6.12
CA PHE A 139 13.84 3.99 5.97
C PHE A 139 14.89 3.50 6.98
N VAL A 140 14.52 3.30 8.25
CA VAL A 140 15.42 2.77 9.27
C VAL A 140 15.93 1.38 8.87
N GLN A 141 15.04 0.49 8.42
CA GLN A 141 15.39 -0.85 7.98
C GLN A 141 16.34 -0.83 6.76
N ASP A 142 16.11 0.08 5.82
CA ASP A 142 16.95 0.22 4.61
C ASP A 142 18.34 0.78 4.91
N TYR A 143 18.41 1.73 5.85
CA TYR A 143 19.65 2.39 6.25
C TYR A 143 20.51 1.50 7.17
N THR A 144 19.87 0.73 8.06
CA THR A 144 20.55 -0.19 8.98
C THR A 144 20.88 -1.53 8.34
N GLY A 145 20.04 -2.03 7.44
CA GLY A 145 20.20 -3.31 6.73
C GLY A 145 21.21 -3.30 5.58
N GLY A 146 21.96 -2.20 5.37
CA GLY A 146 23.07 -2.11 4.42
C GLY A 146 22.72 -2.14 2.92
N GLY A 147 21.46 -2.43 2.57
CA GLY A 147 21.03 -2.70 1.20
C GLY A 147 21.05 -1.48 0.27
N LEU A 148 20.67 -0.30 0.76
CA LEU A 148 20.44 0.89 -0.07
C LEU A 148 21.70 1.76 -0.24
N GLY A 149 22.48 1.92 0.83
CA GLY A 149 23.78 2.62 0.79
C GLY A 149 24.81 1.94 -0.11
N SER A 150 24.60 0.65 -0.42
CA SER A 150 25.37 -0.09 -1.41
C SER A 150 24.96 0.20 -2.86
N VAL A 151 23.73 0.66 -3.13
CA VAL A 151 23.20 0.93 -4.49
C VAL A 151 23.63 2.30 -4.99
N GLU A 152 23.69 3.28 -4.09
CA GLU A 152 24.08 4.65 -4.42
C GLU A 152 25.58 4.83 -4.68
N GLY A 153 26.37 3.74 -4.71
CA GLY A 153 27.76 3.76 -5.18
C GLY A 153 28.72 4.61 -4.35
N LEU A 154 28.28 5.13 -3.20
CA LEU A 154 29.05 6.07 -2.39
C LEU A 154 30.23 5.44 -1.64
N SER A 155 30.34 4.10 -1.60
CA SER A 155 31.27 3.44 -0.67
C SER A 155 32.56 2.88 -1.27
N SER A 156 32.78 2.85 -2.59
CA SER A 156 33.87 2.01 -3.13
C SER A 156 35.20 2.71 -3.47
N ARG A 157 35.38 4.03 -3.27
CA ARG A 157 36.65 4.70 -3.66
C ARG A 157 37.28 5.68 -2.67
N ARG A 158 36.90 5.68 -1.38
CA ARG A 158 37.50 6.63 -0.43
C ARG A 158 37.72 6.10 1.00
N ALA A 159 37.97 4.79 1.11
CA ALA A 159 38.03 4.05 2.37
C ALA A 159 39.34 4.20 3.17
N ALA A 160 39.86 5.43 3.34
CA ALA A 160 41.02 5.62 4.23
C ALA A 160 41.07 6.95 5.02
N ALA A 161 40.16 7.92 4.80
CA ALA A 161 40.32 9.25 5.40
C ALA A 161 39.10 9.87 6.13
N SER A 162 37.97 9.17 6.31
CA SER A 162 36.71 9.87 6.65
C SER A 162 35.81 9.27 7.73
N LEU A 163 36.33 8.51 8.71
CA LEU A 163 35.47 7.93 9.76
C LEU A 163 34.62 8.97 10.52
N GLN A 164 35.11 10.21 10.66
CA GLN A 164 34.40 11.32 11.31
C GLN A 164 33.45 12.08 10.36
N ARG A 165 33.83 12.23 9.08
CA ARG A 165 32.99 12.87 8.06
C ARG A 165 31.81 11.96 7.66
N ASP A 166 31.98 10.64 7.77
CA ASP A 166 30.92 9.65 7.57
C ASP A 166 29.91 9.66 8.71
N LYS A 167 30.34 9.94 9.95
CA LYS A 167 29.43 10.12 11.11
C LYS A 167 28.60 11.40 11.01
N CYS A 168 29.20 12.54 10.64
CA CYS A 168 28.45 13.79 10.43
C CYS A 168 27.49 13.70 9.24
N CYS A 169 27.91 13.09 8.13
CA CYS A 169 27.04 12.87 6.97
C CYS A 169 25.87 11.95 7.34
N ARG A 170 26.14 10.85 8.06
CA ARG A 170 25.10 9.97 8.60
C ARG A 170 24.13 10.71 9.50
N LEU A 171 24.62 11.46 10.49
CA LEU A 171 23.76 12.22 11.38
C LEU A 171 22.91 13.24 10.61
N SER A 172 23.49 13.93 9.64
CA SER A 172 22.77 14.87 8.77
C SER A 172 21.65 14.20 7.97
N VAL A 173 21.88 13.01 7.42
CA VAL A 173 20.85 12.26 6.68
C VAL A 173 19.72 11.82 7.60
N TRP A 174 20.03 11.37 8.81
CA TRP A 174 19.01 11.01 9.80
C TRP A 174 18.20 12.22 10.25
N ILE A 175 18.85 13.35 10.55
CA ILE A 175 18.16 14.61 10.90
C ILE A 175 17.26 15.04 9.75
N TRP A 176 17.77 15.09 8.52
CA TRP A 176 17.00 15.47 7.33
C TRP A 176 15.78 14.57 7.14
N GLN A 177 15.95 13.26 7.26
CA GLN A 177 14.85 12.32 7.12
C GLN A 177 13.80 12.49 8.21
N THR A 178 14.22 12.64 9.47
CA THR A 178 13.31 12.89 10.58
C THR A 178 12.54 14.20 10.39
N VAL A 179 13.20 15.27 9.94
CA VAL A 179 12.56 16.55 9.62
C VAL A 179 11.50 16.39 8.53
N ILE A 180 11.83 15.69 7.43
CA ILE A 180 10.86 15.41 6.35
C ILE A 180 9.63 14.66 6.89
N HIS A 181 9.83 13.70 7.79
CA HIS A 181 8.74 12.90 8.35
C HIS A 181 7.89 13.72 9.33
N ILE A 182 8.50 14.61 10.11
CA ILE A 182 7.78 15.54 11.02
C ILE A 182 6.88 16.49 10.21
N PHE A 183 7.35 16.96 9.07
CA PHE A 183 6.57 17.83 8.17
C PHE A 183 5.56 17.08 7.29
N GLN A 184 5.32 15.77 7.52
CA GLN A 184 4.42 14.93 6.69
C GLN A 184 4.82 14.86 5.20
N LEU A 185 6.08 15.17 4.87
CA LEU A 185 6.60 15.16 3.49
C LEU A 185 7.27 13.83 3.13
N GLY A 186 7.20 12.81 4.00
CA GLY A 186 7.91 11.54 3.79
C GLY A 186 7.43 10.78 2.55
N GLN A 187 6.13 10.80 2.27
CA GLN A 187 5.61 10.19 1.04
C GLN A 187 6.13 10.92 -0.20
N VAL A 188 6.03 12.25 -0.22
CA VAL A 188 6.51 13.11 -1.33
C VAL A 188 7.99 12.83 -1.59
N TRP A 189 8.79 12.72 -0.54
CA TRP A 189 10.20 12.35 -0.67
C TRP A 189 10.43 10.99 -1.35
N ARG A 190 9.63 9.97 -1.01
CA ARG A 190 9.71 8.65 -1.67
C ARG A 190 9.29 8.71 -3.15
N TYR A 191 8.29 9.51 -3.50
CA TYR A 191 7.91 9.77 -4.89
C TYR A 191 9.07 10.42 -5.67
N ILE A 192 9.68 11.47 -5.10
CA ILE A 192 10.86 12.15 -5.70
C ILE A 192 12.00 11.15 -5.90
N ARG A 193 12.27 10.30 -4.90
CA ARG A 193 13.34 9.30 -4.96
C ARG A 193 13.08 8.24 -6.02
N THR A 194 11.84 7.78 -6.17
CA THR A 194 11.44 6.84 -7.22
C THR A 194 11.68 7.45 -8.61
N MET A 195 11.26 8.70 -8.81
CA MET A 195 11.47 9.42 -10.06
C MET A 195 12.97 9.63 -10.37
N TYR A 196 13.76 9.99 -9.36
CA TYR A 196 15.21 10.13 -9.48
C TYR A 196 15.87 8.81 -9.92
N LEU A 197 15.52 7.69 -9.30
CA LEU A 197 16.03 6.36 -9.68
C LEU A 197 15.60 5.97 -11.10
N GLY A 198 14.38 6.33 -11.51
CA GLY A 198 13.91 6.16 -12.87
C GLY A 198 14.77 6.91 -13.90
N ILE A 199 15.03 8.19 -13.66
CA ILE A 199 15.90 9.03 -14.53
C ILE A 199 17.34 8.49 -14.53
N GLN A 200 17.87 8.09 -13.37
CA GLN A 200 19.23 7.56 -13.27
C GLN A 200 19.38 6.22 -14.01
N SER A 201 18.35 5.37 -13.98
CA SER A 201 18.35 4.09 -14.70
C SER A 201 18.56 4.28 -16.21
N HIS A 202 18.01 5.36 -16.76
CA HIS A 202 18.14 5.70 -18.17
C HIS A 202 19.49 6.33 -18.50
N ARG A 203 20.00 7.20 -17.62
CA ARG A 203 21.29 7.88 -17.82
C ARG A 203 22.49 6.92 -17.72
N GLN A 204 22.41 5.89 -16.88
CA GLN A 204 23.50 4.94 -16.64
C GLN A 204 23.22 3.59 -17.31
N LYS A 205 23.43 3.51 -18.62
CA LYS A 205 23.21 2.27 -19.42
C LYS A 205 23.95 1.04 -18.87
N GLU A 206 25.16 1.22 -18.34
CA GLU A 206 26.00 0.12 -17.79
C GLU A 206 25.40 -0.53 -16.53
N ASN A 207 24.65 0.23 -15.71
CA ASN A 207 24.01 -0.26 -14.49
C ASN A 207 22.47 -0.21 -14.56
N GLN A 208 21.89 -0.08 -15.76
CA GLN A 208 20.46 0.17 -15.98
C GLN A 208 19.57 -0.81 -15.20
N ARG A 209 19.89 -2.11 -15.24
CA ARG A 209 19.12 -3.14 -14.54
C ARG A 209 19.04 -2.87 -13.04
N ARG A 210 20.14 -2.49 -12.38
CA ARG A 210 20.18 -2.26 -10.92
C ARG A 210 19.30 -1.09 -10.51
N PHE A 211 19.42 0.04 -11.21
CA PHE A 211 18.59 1.23 -10.94
C PHE A 211 17.12 0.99 -11.25
N TYR A 212 16.82 0.23 -12.31
CA TYR A 212 15.45 -0.15 -12.63
C TYR A 212 14.81 -1.02 -11.54
N TRP A 213 15.52 -2.03 -11.03
CA TRP A 213 15.02 -2.85 -9.91
C TRP A 213 14.87 -2.02 -8.63
N ALA A 214 15.83 -1.14 -8.31
CA ALA A 214 15.74 -0.25 -7.15
C ALA A 214 14.52 0.69 -7.25
N MET A 215 14.28 1.28 -8.42
CA MET A 215 13.07 2.05 -8.70
C MET A 215 11.82 1.21 -8.50
N MET A 216 11.76 -0.02 -9.03
CA MET A 216 10.58 -0.90 -8.89
C MET A 216 10.25 -1.19 -7.42
N TYR A 217 11.26 -1.47 -6.58
CA TYR A 217 11.07 -1.69 -5.14
C TYR A 217 10.57 -0.43 -4.42
N GLU A 218 11.18 0.73 -4.68
CA GLU A 218 10.71 1.99 -4.10
C GLU A 218 9.29 2.33 -4.56
N TYR A 219 8.98 2.08 -5.83
CA TYR A 219 7.66 2.29 -6.38
C TYR A 219 6.62 1.36 -5.75
N ALA A 220 6.97 0.10 -5.48
CA ALA A 220 6.11 -0.84 -4.76
C ALA A 220 5.84 -0.39 -3.31
N ASP A 221 6.88 0.07 -2.60
CA ASP A 221 6.74 0.63 -1.25
C ASP A 221 5.82 1.86 -1.25
N VAL A 222 6.01 2.79 -2.18
CA VAL A 222 5.17 3.98 -2.33
C VAL A 222 3.71 3.63 -2.62
N ASN A 223 3.46 2.71 -3.56
CA ASN A 223 2.09 2.30 -3.88
C ASN A 223 1.40 1.59 -2.71
N MET A 224 2.15 0.86 -1.90
CA MET A 224 1.61 0.22 -0.70
C MET A 224 1.28 1.24 0.40
N LEU A 225 2.15 2.23 0.66
CA LEU A 225 1.85 3.33 1.60
C LEU A 225 0.60 4.10 1.16
N ARG A 226 0.54 4.46 -0.12
CA ARG A 226 -0.61 5.10 -0.76
C ARG A 226 -1.87 4.26 -0.59
N LEU A 227 -1.80 2.96 -0.84
CA LEU A 227 -2.92 2.04 -0.65
C LEU A 227 -3.43 2.06 0.80
N LEU A 228 -2.51 2.00 1.78
CA LEU A 228 -2.87 2.05 3.20
C LEU A 228 -3.52 3.37 3.58
N GLU A 229 -2.95 4.49 3.16
CA GLU A 229 -3.51 5.82 3.37
C GLU A 229 -4.92 5.92 2.81
N THR A 230 -5.11 5.57 1.54
CA THR A 230 -6.40 5.66 0.85
C THR A 230 -7.51 4.87 1.56
N PHE A 231 -7.22 3.70 2.15
CA PHE A 231 -8.23 2.91 2.86
C PHE A 231 -8.44 3.31 4.32
N LEU A 232 -7.45 3.95 4.96
CA LEU A 232 -7.56 4.45 6.32
C LEU A 232 -8.14 5.88 6.38
N GLU A 233 -7.92 6.68 5.34
CA GLU A 233 -8.36 8.07 5.18
C GLU A 233 -9.51 8.17 4.18
N SER A 234 -9.24 7.99 2.88
CA SER A 234 -10.18 8.36 1.81
C SER A 234 -11.47 7.54 1.81
N ALA A 235 -11.43 6.24 2.15
CA ALA A 235 -12.63 5.40 2.13
C ALA A 235 -13.60 5.71 3.30
N PRO A 236 -13.17 5.77 4.58
CA PRO A 236 -14.01 6.23 5.67
C PRO A 236 -14.49 7.68 5.48
N GLN A 237 -13.62 8.56 4.98
CA GLN A 237 -13.94 9.95 4.68
C GLN A 237 -15.04 10.06 3.63
N LEU A 238 -14.98 9.25 2.56
CA LEU A 238 -16.02 9.22 1.54
C LEU A 238 -17.38 8.76 2.13
N VAL A 239 -17.38 7.77 3.02
CA VAL A 239 -18.60 7.34 3.75
C VAL A 239 -19.13 8.48 4.62
N LEU A 240 -18.24 9.20 5.33
CA LEU A 240 -18.60 10.34 6.17
C LEU A 240 -19.21 11.49 5.34
N GLN A 241 -18.58 11.86 4.22
CA GLN A 241 -19.06 12.91 3.31
C GLN A 241 -20.45 12.59 2.76
N LEU A 242 -20.66 11.36 2.28
CA LEU A 242 -21.97 10.92 1.80
C LEU A 242 -23.02 10.93 2.93
N CYS A 243 -22.65 10.53 4.15
CA CYS A 243 -23.53 10.57 5.30
C CYS A 243 -23.97 12.01 5.65
N ILE A 244 -23.04 12.97 5.62
CA ILE A 244 -23.32 14.40 5.85
C ILE A 244 -24.25 14.95 4.76
N MET A 245 -24.00 14.62 3.49
CA MET A 245 -24.86 15.01 2.37
C MET A 245 -26.30 14.52 2.55
N ILE A 246 -26.44 13.24 2.96
CA ILE A 246 -27.75 12.61 3.19
C ILE A 246 -28.48 13.28 4.37
N GLN A 247 -27.79 13.50 5.50
CA GLN A 247 -28.42 14.10 6.70
C GLN A 247 -28.76 15.57 6.53
N SER A 248 -27.92 16.32 5.80
CA SER A 248 -28.12 17.76 5.62
C SER A 248 -29.15 18.08 4.54
N ASN A 249 -29.61 17.07 3.78
CA ASN A 249 -30.56 17.18 2.66
C ASN A 249 -30.14 18.24 1.61
N LYS A 250 -28.84 18.55 1.55
CA LYS A 250 -28.21 19.57 0.70
C LYS A 250 -26.96 18.97 0.08
N ALA A 251 -26.98 18.83 -1.24
CA ALA A 251 -25.82 18.42 -2.01
C ALA A 251 -25.05 19.67 -2.47
N GLU A 252 -24.12 20.14 -1.64
CA GLU A 252 -23.20 21.21 -2.03
C GLU A 252 -22.27 20.73 -3.15
N TRP A 253 -22.04 21.56 -4.17
CA TRP A 253 -21.20 21.21 -5.32
C TRP A 253 -19.81 20.69 -4.92
N LEU A 254 -19.21 21.30 -3.89
CA LEU A 254 -17.91 20.90 -3.36
C LEU A 254 -17.91 19.48 -2.79
N GLN A 255 -18.97 19.08 -2.07
CA GLN A 255 -19.09 17.73 -1.49
C GLN A 255 -19.26 16.68 -2.59
N CYS A 256 -20.06 16.96 -3.62
CA CYS A 256 -20.23 16.07 -4.76
C CYS A 256 -18.93 15.86 -5.54
N VAL A 257 -18.22 16.96 -5.84
CA VAL A 257 -16.95 16.89 -6.58
C VAL A 257 -15.87 16.18 -5.76
N SER A 258 -15.79 16.48 -4.46
CA SER A 258 -14.87 15.79 -3.55
C SER A 258 -15.17 14.30 -3.48
N ALA A 259 -16.42 13.91 -3.24
CA ALA A 259 -16.82 12.51 -3.13
C ALA A 259 -16.53 11.72 -4.41
N LEU A 260 -16.86 12.29 -5.58
CA LEU A 260 -16.57 11.66 -6.87
C LEU A 260 -15.06 11.53 -7.10
N SER A 261 -14.29 12.57 -6.76
CA SER A 261 -12.85 12.56 -6.90
C SER A 261 -12.19 11.53 -5.98
N SER A 262 -12.58 11.47 -4.71
CA SER A 262 -12.05 10.49 -3.75
C SER A 262 -12.37 9.06 -4.18
N LEU A 263 -13.57 8.82 -4.73
CA LEU A 263 -13.94 7.50 -5.26
C LEU A 263 -13.09 7.11 -6.47
N LEU A 264 -12.84 8.03 -7.41
CA LEU A 264 -11.97 7.82 -8.56
C LEU A 264 -10.51 7.60 -8.14
N SER A 265 -10.01 8.39 -7.20
CA SER A 265 -8.66 8.24 -6.61
C SER A 265 -8.49 6.85 -5.97
N LEU A 266 -9.47 6.40 -5.18
CA LEU A 266 -9.43 5.10 -4.52
C LEU A 266 -9.42 3.95 -5.54
N ALA A 267 -10.28 4.00 -6.54
CA ALA A 267 -10.30 3.01 -7.61
C ALA A 267 -8.97 3.00 -8.39
N TRP A 268 -8.40 4.18 -8.63
CA TRP A 268 -7.12 4.36 -9.31
C TRP A 268 -5.93 3.77 -8.57
N VAL A 269 -5.80 4.07 -7.28
CA VAL A 269 -4.74 3.56 -6.42
C VAL A 269 -4.77 2.04 -6.40
N LEU A 270 -5.96 1.45 -6.26
CA LEU A 270 -6.13 0.01 -6.22
C LEU A 270 -5.80 -0.66 -7.56
N ALA A 271 -6.21 -0.04 -8.68
CA ALA A 271 -5.89 -0.52 -10.03
C ALA A 271 -4.39 -0.39 -10.33
N SER A 272 -3.77 0.73 -9.96
CA SER A 272 -2.33 0.98 -10.13
C SER A 272 -1.49 0.00 -9.32
N TYR A 273 -1.88 -0.29 -8.08
CA TYR A 273 -1.25 -1.31 -7.26
C TYR A 273 -1.35 -2.70 -7.88
N HIS A 274 -2.54 -3.10 -8.38
CA HIS A 274 -2.71 -4.40 -9.04
C HIS A 274 -1.90 -4.51 -10.34
N LYS A 275 -1.83 -3.42 -11.12
CA LYS A 275 -0.98 -3.36 -12.32
C LYS A 275 0.49 -3.54 -11.93
N LEU A 276 0.97 -2.82 -10.91
CA LEU A 276 2.34 -2.91 -10.43
C LEU A 276 2.70 -4.33 -9.96
N LEU A 277 1.84 -4.96 -9.15
CA LEU A 277 2.06 -6.33 -8.71
C LEU A 277 2.14 -7.34 -9.86
N ARG A 278 1.41 -7.08 -10.95
CA ARG A 278 1.41 -7.96 -12.11
C ARG A 278 2.62 -7.70 -13.01
N ASP A 279 3.03 -6.45 -13.16
CA ASP A 279 4.20 -6.06 -13.94
C ASP A 279 5.52 -6.38 -13.21
N SER A 280 5.50 -6.53 -11.88
CA SER A 280 6.66 -6.97 -11.10
C SER A 280 6.90 -8.48 -11.14
N ARG A 281 5.95 -9.26 -11.66
CA ARG A 281 6.07 -10.71 -11.81
C ARG A 281 6.55 -11.07 -13.22
N ASP A 282 7.77 -11.61 -13.30
CA ASP A 282 8.38 -12.01 -14.58
C ASP A 282 7.66 -13.21 -15.25
N ASP A 283 6.90 -14.02 -14.48
CA ASP A 283 6.19 -15.21 -14.98
C ASP A 283 4.92 -14.92 -15.78
N LYS A 284 4.41 -13.67 -15.80
CA LYS A 284 3.13 -13.34 -16.43
C LYS A 284 3.28 -12.15 -17.38
N LYS A 285 2.57 -12.21 -18.51
CA LYS A 285 2.53 -11.09 -19.47
C LYS A 285 2.05 -9.81 -18.79
N SER A 286 2.81 -8.72 -18.96
CA SER A 286 2.49 -7.38 -18.45
C SER A 286 1.06 -6.99 -18.82
N MET A 287 0.34 -6.35 -17.90
CA MET A 287 -1.05 -6.00 -18.17
C MET A 287 -1.17 -4.95 -19.28
N SER A 288 -2.01 -5.25 -20.27
CA SER A 288 -2.42 -4.23 -21.24
C SER A 288 -3.22 -3.13 -20.55
N TYR A 289 -3.06 -1.88 -21.00
CA TYR A 289 -3.84 -0.72 -20.52
C TYR A 289 -5.35 -0.95 -20.59
N ARG A 290 -5.83 -1.69 -21.59
CA ARG A 290 -7.25 -2.09 -21.69
C ARG A 290 -7.69 -2.95 -20.50
N GLY A 291 -6.83 -3.85 -20.05
CA GLY A 291 -7.08 -4.66 -18.85
C GLY A 291 -7.07 -3.82 -17.58
N ALA A 292 -6.16 -2.84 -17.48
CA ALA A 292 -6.13 -1.90 -16.35
C ALA A 292 -7.42 -1.07 -16.27
N LEU A 293 -7.96 -0.62 -17.40
CA LEU A 293 -9.24 0.11 -17.45
C LEU A 293 -10.42 -0.77 -17.01
N VAL A 294 -10.51 -2.02 -17.49
CA VAL A 294 -11.58 -2.95 -17.05
C VAL A 294 -11.48 -3.21 -15.54
N HIS A 295 -10.26 -3.38 -15.02
CA HIS A 295 -10.02 -3.50 -13.57
C HIS A 295 -10.41 -2.24 -12.80
N LEU A 296 -10.14 -1.04 -13.34
CA LEU A 296 -10.53 0.23 -12.76
C LEU A 296 -12.06 0.31 -12.62
N PHE A 297 -12.80 0.04 -13.70
CA PHE A 297 -14.27 0.03 -13.66
C PHE A 297 -14.83 -1.01 -12.69
N TRP A 298 -14.29 -2.23 -12.70
CA TRP A 298 -14.67 -3.27 -11.74
C TRP A 298 -14.52 -2.78 -10.28
N ARG A 299 -13.39 -2.13 -9.98
CA ARG A 299 -13.15 -1.57 -8.64
C ARG A 299 -14.05 -0.39 -8.32
N LEU A 300 -14.29 0.49 -9.29
CA LEU A 300 -15.19 1.63 -9.13
C LEU A 300 -16.61 1.18 -8.71
N PHE A 301 -17.20 0.22 -9.43
CA PHE A 301 -18.55 -0.27 -9.14
C PHE A 301 -18.64 -1.05 -7.82
N THR A 302 -17.66 -1.92 -7.54
CA THR A 302 -17.67 -2.72 -6.32
C THR A 302 -17.46 -1.86 -5.06
N ILE A 303 -16.63 -0.83 -5.13
CA ILE A 303 -16.37 0.06 -4.01
C ILE A 303 -17.52 1.06 -3.84
N SER A 304 -18.03 1.62 -4.94
CA SER A 304 -19.18 2.54 -4.90
C SER A 304 -20.39 1.91 -4.21
N SER A 305 -20.78 0.70 -4.63
CA SER A 305 -21.91 -0.01 -4.01
C SER A 305 -21.73 -0.28 -2.51
N ARG A 306 -20.50 -0.62 -2.07
CA ARG A 306 -20.20 -0.84 -0.65
C ARG A 306 -20.25 0.47 0.14
N VAL A 307 -19.55 1.49 -0.33
CA VAL A 307 -19.48 2.81 0.31
C VAL A 307 -20.87 3.42 0.44
N LEU A 308 -21.68 3.35 -0.61
CA LEU A 308 -23.05 3.86 -0.59
C LEU A 308 -23.92 3.11 0.43
N SER A 309 -23.84 1.78 0.46
CA SER A 309 -24.58 0.97 1.43
C SER A 309 -24.20 1.29 2.88
N LEU A 310 -22.90 1.48 3.15
CA LEU A 310 -22.40 1.92 4.46
C LEU A 310 -22.90 3.33 4.81
N ALA A 311 -22.85 4.28 3.87
CA ALA A 311 -23.29 5.65 4.10
C ALA A 311 -24.81 5.75 4.35
N LEU A 312 -25.61 5.01 3.59
CA LEU A 312 -27.06 4.93 3.79
C LEU A 312 -27.38 4.38 5.19
N PHE A 313 -26.78 3.25 5.58
CA PHE A 313 -27.01 2.68 6.90
C PHE A 313 -26.55 3.61 8.04
N ALA A 314 -25.39 4.25 7.89
CA ALA A 314 -24.85 5.21 8.85
C ALA A 314 -25.75 6.45 9.02
N SER A 315 -26.52 6.82 7.99
CA SER A 315 -27.41 7.99 8.04
C SER A 315 -28.57 7.84 9.03
N VAL A 316 -29.04 6.61 9.26
CA VAL A 316 -30.19 6.31 10.16
C VAL A 316 -29.72 5.75 11.50
N PHE A 317 -28.68 4.90 11.50
CA PHE A 317 -28.27 4.13 12.69
C PHE A 317 -26.82 4.40 13.10
N HIS A 318 -26.51 5.61 13.61
CA HIS A 318 -25.13 6.04 13.93
C HIS A 318 -24.37 5.09 14.87
N ILE A 319 -24.99 4.66 15.98
CA ILE A 319 -24.33 3.80 16.97
C ILE A 319 -24.18 2.37 16.45
N TYR A 320 -25.22 1.82 15.81
CA TYR A 320 -25.16 0.46 15.26
C TYR A 320 -24.19 0.35 14.09
N PHE A 321 -23.99 1.42 13.32
CA PHE A 321 -22.95 1.48 12.30
C PHE A 321 -21.55 1.27 12.90
N GLY A 322 -21.22 1.95 14.00
CA GLY A 322 -19.95 1.75 14.69
C GLY A 322 -19.75 0.30 15.15
N ILE A 323 -20.79 -0.29 15.76
CA ILE A 323 -20.77 -1.71 16.19
C ILE A 323 -20.57 -2.63 14.98
N PHE A 324 -21.30 -2.41 13.90
CA PHE A 324 -21.19 -3.20 12.67
C PHE A 324 -19.77 -3.15 12.09
N VAL A 325 -19.19 -1.96 11.96
CA VAL A 325 -17.83 -1.78 11.44
C VAL A 325 -16.80 -2.50 12.31
N VAL A 326 -16.88 -2.38 13.63
CA VAL A 326 -15.96 -3.06 14.56
C VAL A 326 -16.11 -4.58 14.48
N LEU A 327 -17.34 -5.10 14.46
CA LEU A 327 -17.59 -6.55 14.34
C LEU A 327 -17.09 -7.11 13.00
N HIS A 328 -17.41 -6.43 11.90
CA HIS A 328 -16.95 -6.83 10.58
C HIS A 328 -15.42 -6.78 10.47
N TRP A 329 -14.81 -5.72 11.00
CA TRP A 329 -13.34 -5.60 11.06
C TRP A 329 -12.72 -6.74 11.87
N CYS A 330 -13.23 -7.04 13.06
CA CYS A 330 -12.75 -8.16 13.87
C CYS A 330 -12.88 -9.50 13.12
N ALA A 331 -14.00 -9.74 12.45
CA ALA A 331 -14.21 -10.94 11.65
C ALA A 331 -13.22 -11.05 10.48
N MET A 332 -13.01 -9.95 9.73
CA MET A 332 -12.08 -9.92 8.61
C MET A 332 -10.62 -10.01 9.06
N ALA A 333 -10.24 -9.34 10.14
CA ALA A 333 -8.91 -9.44 10.73
C ALA A 333 -8.64 -10.88 11.21
N PHE A 334 -9.58 -11.50 11.91
CA PHE A 334 -9.49 -12.90 12.31
C PHE A 334 -9.35 -13.84 11.12
N TRP A 335 -10.12 -13.62 10.05
CA TRP A 335 -10.04 -14.38 8.80
C TRP A 335 -8.67 -14.25 8.11
N VAL A 336 -8.08 -13.06 8.13
CA VAL A 336 -6.74 -12.80 7.58
C VAL A 336 -5.68 -13.50 8.43
N ILE A 337 -5.74 -13.38 9.76
CA ILE A 337 -4.78 -14.00 10.70
C ILE A 337 -4.83 -15.53 10.63
N HIS A 338 -6.03 -16.15 10.70
CA HIS A 338 -6.19 -17.60 10.55
C HIS A 338 -5.86 -18.08 9.13
N GLY A 339 -5.83 -17.15 8.19
CA GLY A 339 -5.37 -17.35 6.84
C GLY A 339 -3.90 -17.72 6.73
N GLY A 340 -3.10 -17.74 7.81
CA GLY A 340 -1.71 -18.19 7.81
C GLY A 340 -0.82 -17.33 6.93
N THR A 341 -0.69 -16.05 7.30
CA THR A 341 0.32 -15.16 6.74
C THR A 341 1.69 -15.55 7.30
N ASP A 342 2.74 -15.55 6.48
CA ASP A 342 4.13 -15.78 6.91
C ASP A 342 4.98 -14.63 6.38
N PHE A 343 4.62 -13.39 6.75
CA PHE A 343 5.09 -12.20 6.03
C PHE A 343 6.14 -11.37 6.78
N CYS A 344 6.34 -11.53 8.09
CA CYS A 344 7.24 -10.64 8.86
C CYS A 344 8.29 -11.36 9.71
N MET A 345 9.42 -10.65 9.92
CA MET A 345 10.53 -11.08 10.77
C MET A 345 10.14 -11.14 12.26
N SER A 346 9.10 -10.41 12.68
CA SER A 346 8.55 -10.43 14.04
C SER A 346 7.04 -10.68 14.04
N LYS A 347 6.56 -11.49 15.00
CA LYS A 347 5.14 -11.83 15.13
C LYS A 347 4.24 -10.60 15.34
N TRP A 348 4.75 -9.55 15.98
CA TRP A 348 3.98 -8.33 16.27
C TRP A 348 3.73 -7.48 15.03
N GLU A 349 4.70 -7.39 14.12
CA GLU A 349 4.56 -6.64 12.86
C GLU A 349 3.59 -7.30 11.91
N GLU A 350 3.59 -8.63 11.87
CA GLU A 350 2.63 -9.38 11.08
C GLU A 350 1.20 -9.16 11.57
N VAL A 351 1.00 -9.22 12.88
CA VAL A 351 -0.30 -8.95 13.50
C VAL A 351 -0.75 -7.52 13.17
N LEU A 352 0.12 -6.52 13.32
CA LEU A 352 -0.23 -5.13 12.99
C LEU A 352 -0.60 -4.98 11.51
N PHE A 353 0.18 -5.56 10.59
CA PHE A 353 -0.11 -5.52 9.16
C PHE A 353 -1.45 -6.19 8.83
N ASN A 354 -1.72 -7.36 9.40
CA ASN A 354 -2.98 -8.07 9.22
C ASN A 354 -4.18 -7.30 9.76
N MET A 355 -4.02 -6.57 10.88
CA MET A 355 -5.06 -5.70 11.43
C MET A 355 -5.38 -4.54 10.49
N VAL A 356 -4.37 -3.91 9.90
CA VAL A 356 -4.54 -2.84 8.90
C VAL A 356 -5.19 -3.36 7.63
N VAL A 357 -4.74 -4.52 7.12
CA VAL A 357 -5.39 -5.22 6.01
C VAL A 357 -6.85 -5.54 6.33
N GLY A 358 -7.16 -5.92 7.56
CA GLY A 358 -8.52 -6.11 8.04
C GLY A 358 -9.40 -4.88 7.82
N VAL A 359 -8.86 -3.66 7.99
CA VAL A 359 -9.59 -2.41 7.70
C VAL A 359 -9.89 -2.28 6.21
N VAL A 360 -8.93 -2.60 5.34
CA VAL A 360 -9.13 -2.61 3.88
C VAL A 360 -10.28 -3.56 3.48
N TYR A 361 -10.36 -4.71 4.14
CA TYR A 361 -11.40 -5.72 3.90
C TYR A 361 -12.82 -5.27 4.25
N VAL A 362 -13.00 -4.23 5.08
CA VAL A 362 -14.31 -3.61 5.33
C VAL A 362 -14.89 -3.01 4.04
N PHE A 363 -14.01 -2.48 3.18
CA PHE A 363 -14.39 -1.76 1.96
C PHE A 363 -14.25 -2.60 0.70
N CYS A 364 -13.15 -3.35 0.54
CA CYS A 364 -12.94 -4.12 -0.68
C CYS A 364 -12.05 -5.36 -0.49
N TRP A 365 -12.21 -6.31 -1.43
CA TRP A 365 -11.35 -7.49 -1.49
C TRP A 365 -9.91 -7.11 -1.86
N PHE A 366 -8.99 -7.40 -0.95
CA PHE A 366 -7.56 -7.20 -1.14
C PHE A 366 -6.80 -8.53 -1.01
N ASN A 367 -6.16 -9.04 -2.06
CA ASN A 367 -5.56 -10.38 -2.01
C ASN A 367 -4.18 -10.41 -1.33
N VAL A 368 -4.12 -10.90 -0.09
CA VAL A 368 -2.90 -10.87 0.75
C VAL A 368 -2.05 -12.15 0.64
N ARG A 369 -2.64 -13.31 0.32
CA ARG A 369 -1.95 -14.62 0.35
C ARG A 369 -1.95 -15.36 -0.98
N GLU A 370 -0.87 -16.11 -1.24
CA GLU A 370 -0.74 -16.96 -2.43
C GLU A 370 -1.42 -18.31 -2.21
N GLY A 371 -2.36 -18.67 -3.09
CA GLY A 371 -3.14 -19.90 -2.96
C GLY A 371 -4.35 -19.94 -3.89
N ARG A 372 -5.30 -20.85 -3.62
CA ARG A 372 -6.57 -20.95 -4.34
C ARG A 372 -7.46 -19.74 -4.02
N THR A 373 -7.23 -18.64 -4.75
CA THR A 373 -7.90 -17.35 -4.52
C THR A 373 -9.38 -17.35 -4.88
N ARG A 374 -9.80 -18.23 -5.81
CA ARG A 374 -11.18 -18.26 -6.32
C ARG A 374 -12.23 -18.46 -5.22
N TYR A 375 -12.08 -19.48 -4.38
CA TYR A 375 -13.05 -19.75 -3.31
C TYR A 375 -13.08 -18.65 -2.24
N ARG A 376 -11.91 -18.12 -1.86
CA ARG A 376 -11.82 -17.04 -0.87
C ARG A 376 -12.44 -15.75 -1.39
N MET A 377 -12.21 -15.44 -2.67
CA MET A 377 -12.80 -14.30 -3.37
C MET A 377 -14.32 -14.44 -3.46
N VAL A 378 -14.83 -15.60 -3.86
CA VAL A 378 -16.28 -15.86 -3.92
C VAL A 378 -16.91 -15.74 -2.54
N ALA A 379 -16.31 -16.35 -1.50
CA ALA A 379 -16.82 -16.24 -0.13
C ALA A 379 -16.91 -14.78 0.34
N TYR A 380 -15.86 -13.98 0.12
CA TYR A 380 -15.85 -12.57 0.47
C TYR A 380 -16.94 -11.79 -0.26
N TYR A 381 -17.04 -11.92 -1.58
CA TYR A 381 -18.04 -11.18 -2.35
C TYR A 381 -19.47 -11.58 -2.01
N VAL A 382 -19.72 -12.85 -1.65
CA VAL A 382 -21.03 -13.29 -1.16
C VAL A 382 -21.36 -12.64 0.19
N VAL A 383 -20.42 -12.63 1.14
CA VAL A 383 -20.62 -11.95 2.44
C VAL A 383 -20.90 -10.46 2.25
N VAL A 384 -20.09 -9.77 1.47
CA VAL A 384 -20.28 -8.33 1.21
C VAL A 384 -21.58 -8.05 0.48
N LEU A 385 -21.99 -8.89 -0.47
CA LEU A 385 -23.27 -8.74 -1.16
C LEU A 385 -24.44 -8.89 -0.17
N LEU A 386 -24.41 -9.92 0.68
CA LEU A 386 -25.44 -10.14 1.69
C LEU A 386 -25.52 -8.96 2.68
N GLU A 387 -24.37 -8.49 3.16
CA GLU A 387 -24.31 -7.31 4.02
C GLU A 387 -24.85 -6.07 3.33
N ASN A 388 -24.45 -5.79 2.09
CA ASN A 388 -24.94 -4.62 1.35
C ASN A 388 -26.46 -4.67 1.16
N VAL A 389 -27.02 -5.85 0.89
CA VAL A 389 -28.47 -6.04 0.82
C VAL A 389 -29.12 -5.77 2.17
N ILE A 390 -28.63 -6.37 3.26
CA ILE A 390 -29.17 -6.20 4.61
C ILE A 390 -29.12 -4.72 5.04
N LEU A 391 -27.97 -4.07 4.90
CA LEU A 391 -27.77 -2.67 5.28
C LEU A 391 -28.70 -1.73 4.51
N THR A 392 -28.81 -1.93 3.19
CA THR A 392 -29.68 -1.12 2.32
C THR A 392 -31.16 -1.40 2.57
N SER A 393 -31.54 -2.65 2.84
CA SER A 393 -32.92 -3.02 3.20
C SER A 393 -33.33 -2.46 4.56
N LEU A 394 -32.45 -2.48 5.56
CA LEU A 394 -32.68 -1.86 6.87
C LEU A 394 -32.84 -0.35 6.73
N TRP A 395 -32.00 0.29 5.94
CA TRP A 395 -32.17 1.70 5.64
C TRP A 395 -33.52 1.97 4.96
N TYR A 396 -33.90 1.19 3.95
CA TYR A 396 -35.18 1.38 3.25
C TYR A 396 -36.41 1.17 4.15
N ALA A 397 -36.34 0.24 5.10
CA ALA A 397 -37.44 -0.05 6.03
C ALA A 397 -37.63 1.02 7.11
N TYR A 398 -36.54 1.67 7.55
CA TYR A 398 -36.56 2.63 8.67
C TYR A 398 -36.32 4.09 8.25
N ARG A 399 -36.16 4.38 6.95
CA ARG A 399 -36.05 5.76 6.44
C ARG A 399 -37.37 6.51 6.63
N ASP A 400 -37.28 7.80 6.92
CA ASP A 400 -38.42 8.71 6.81
C ASP A 400 -38.72 8.96 5.31
N PRO A 401 -39.91 8.57 4.79
CA PRO A 401 -40.25 8.76 3.38
C PRO A 401 -40.29 10.24 2.98
N ALA A 402 -40.73 11.14 3.87
CA ALA A 402 -41.03 12.52 3.52
C ALA A 402 -39.77 13.37 3.27
N THR A 403 -38.67 13.09 3.97
CA THR A 403 -37.40 13.84 3.83
C THR A 403 -36.46 13.23 2.80
N THR A 404 -36.61 11.94 2.49
CA THR A 404 -35.56 11.15 1.83
C THR A 404 -35.88 10.79 0.36
N ASP A 405 -37.14 10.92 -0.09
CA ASP A 405 -37.59 10.50 -1.43
C ASP A 405 -36.88 11.22 -2.60
N ALA A 406 -36.52 12.51 -2.42
CA ALA A 406 -35.84 13.29 -3.47
C ALA A 406 -34.42 12.79 -3.78
N TYR A 407 -33.69 12.24 -2.78
CA TYR A 407 -32.32 11.77 -2.93
C TYR A 407 -32.24 10.23 -3.03
N ALA A 408 -33.22 9.49 -2.51
CA ALA A 408 -33.29 8.04 -2.64
C ALA A 408 -33.31 7.60 -4.11
N SER A 409 -34.02 8.34 -4.97
CA SER A 409 -34.06 8.06 -6.42
C SER A 409 -32.70 8.31 -7.11
N LEU A 410 -31.93 9.31 -6.67
CA LEU A 410 -30.60 9.61 -7.20
C LEU A 410 -29.51 8.65 -6.67
N ALA A 411 -29.66 8.16 -5.44
CA ALA A 411 -28.74 7.18 -4.84
C ALA A 411 -29.00 5.74 -5.34
N LEU A 412 -30.23 5.42 -5.75
CA LEU A 412 -30.60 4.09 -6.26
C LEU A 412 -30.38 3.93 -7.78
N CYS A 413 -30.13 5.02 -8.52
CA CYS A 413 -29.75 5.02 -9.94
C CYS A 413 -28.24 5.13 -10.11
#